data_AF-A0AAN6YWJ6-F1
#
_entry.id   AF-A0AAN6YWJ6-F1
#
_cell.length_a   1.000
_cell.length_b   1.000
_cell.length_c   1.000
_cell.angle_alpha   90.00
_cell.angle_beta   90.00
_cell.angle_gamma   90.00
#
_symmetry.space_group_name_H-M   'P 1'
#
loop_
_entity.id
_entity.type
_entity.pdbx_description
1 polymer ?
#
loop_
_entity_poly.entity_id
_entity_poly.type
_entity_poly.pdbx_seq_one_letter_code
_entity_poly.pdbx_strand_id
1 'polypeptide(L)'
;MGSTAEELPYWQVNVPEHLRTAECPDFLRNLNEKDLGIISTPDSEFQADSWEVVRQKVAQNRLELFQRVPSELRRYMAFTWKLKQEHGSVMNFILKHRLGWSLPIVPKGRPFEHDEDVKILRNDWPYGIDKRIVHLVVWTKFALEEDPETGDLTDKARAEIDAYVRKTFSKMPQEHVGFCNITLGFAARGTDIQP
;
A
#
# COMPACT_ATOMS: atom_id res chain seq x y z
N MET A 1 -43.62 12.36 1.98
CA MET A 1 -42.64 13.42 2.24
C MET A 1 -41.28 12.86 1.88
N GLY A 2 -40.70 13.31 0.76
CA GLY A 2 -39.43 12.79 0.27
C GLY A 2 -38.29 13.33 1.16
N SER A 3 -37.57 12.42 1.80
CA SER A 3 -36.32 12.76 2.47
C SER A 3 -35.31 13.13 1.38
N THR A 4 -35.15 14.42 1.09
CA THR A 4 -34.00 14.92 0.36
C THR A 4 -32.80 14.75 1.30
N ALA A 5 -32.18 13.57 1.28
CA ALA A 5 -30.84 13.44 1.84
C ALA A 5 -29.98 14.43 1.04
N GLU A 6 -29.59 15.54 1.67
CA GLU A 6 -28.64 16.46 1.07
C GLU A 6 -27.43 15.65 0.63
N GLU A 7 -27.16 15.67 -0.66
CA GLU A 7 -26.04 14.95 -1.24
C GLU A 7 -24.77 15.57 -0.67
N LEU A 8 -24.14 14.87 0.27
CA LEU A 8 -22.97 15.38 0.98
C LEU A 8 -21.83 15.54 -0.04
N PRO A 9 -21.06 16.64 0.03
CA PRO A 9 -19.85 16.74 -0.76
C PRO A 9 -18.89 15.60 -0.38
N TYR A 10 -18.13 15.09 -1.36
CA TYR A 10 -17.31 13.89 -1.19
C TYR A 10 -16.39 13.92 0.03
N TRP A 11 -15.84 15.09 0.41
CA TRP A 11 -14.94 15.23 1.56
C TRP A 11 -15.63 15.13 2.93
N GLN A 12 -16.97 15.15 2.95
CA GLN A 12 -17.81 14.96 4.13
C GLN A 12 -18.42 13.55 4.21
N VAL A 13 -18.33 12.74 3.15
CA VAL A 13 -18.75 11.33 3.16
C VAL A 13 -17.92 10.56 4.20
N ASN A 14 -18.57 9.70 4.98
CA ASN A 14 -17.98 8.98 6.12
C ASN A 14 -17.41 9.86 7.25
N VAL A 15 -17.75 11.16 7.27
CA VAL A 15 -17.36 12.07 8.35
C VAL A 15 -18.57 12.34 9.26
N PRO A 16 -18.45 12.08 10.58
CA PRO A 16 -19.48 12.47 11.55
C PRO A 16 -19.81 13.95 11.45
N GLU A 17 -21.08 14.32 11.61
CA GLU A 17 -21.56 15.69 11.36
C GLU A 17 -20.76 16.76 12.11
N HIS A 18 -20.45 16.52 13.38
CA HIS A 18 -19.65 17.42 14.23
C HIS A 18 -18.17 17.58 13.82
N LEU A 19 -17.67 16.74 12.92
CA LEU A 19 -16.30 16.80 12.39
C LEU A 19 -16.26 17.28 10.93
N ARG A 20 -17.41 17.58 10.31
CA ARG A 20 -17.46 18.03 8.92
C ARG A 20 -16.89 19.43 8.79
N THR A 21 -16.08 19.63 7.76
CA THR A 21 -15.56 20.93 7.38
C THR A 21 -16.36 21.50 6.21
N ALA A 22 -16.61 22.81 6.25
CA ALA A 22 -17.28 23.51 5.15
C ALA A 22 -16.47 23.41 3.84
N GLU A 23 -15.15 23.59 3.93
CA GLU A 23 -14.23 23.49 2.81
C GLU A 23 -13.59 22.11 2.69
N CYS A 24 -13.19 21.74 1.46
CA CYS A 24 -12.42 20.54 1.20
C CYS A 24 -11.00 20.66 1.80
N PRO A 25 -10.60 19.73 2.69
CA PRO A 25 -9.25 19.72 3.26
C PRO A 25 -8.17 19.60 2.19
N ASP A 26 -7.02 20.23 2.40
CA ASP A 26 -5.93 20.30 1.41
C ASP A 26 -5.47 18.93 0.89
N PHE A 27 -5.44 17.94 1.78
CA PHE A 27 -5.03 16.57 1.44
C PHE A 27 -6.04 15.80 0.57
N LEU A 28 -7.21 16.38 0.28
CA LEU A 28 -8.23 15.83 -0.61
C LEU A 28 -8.49 16.70 -1.85
N ARG A 29 -7.80 17.83 -2.05
CA ARG A 29 -8.13 18.76 -3.15
C ARG A 29 -7.77 18.23 -4.54
N ASN A 30 -6.76 17.38 -4.66
CA ASN A 30 -6.18 16.94 -5.93
C ASN A 30 -6.21 15.40 -6.06
N LEU A 31 -7.39 14.80 -5.91
CA LEU A 31 -7.56 13.36 -6.08
C LEU A 31 -7.60 12.98 -7.56
N ASN A 32 -7.03 11.83 -7.90
CA ASN A 32 -7.30 11.20 -9.19
C ASN A 32 -8.73 10.62 -9.21
N GLU A 33 -9.23 10.26 -10.39
CA GLU A 33 -10.60 9.76 -10.57
C GLU A 33 -10.92 8.53 -9.70
N LYS A 34 -9.97 7.60 -9.59
CA LYS A 34 -10.13 6.39 -8.77
C LYS A 34 -10.30 6.74 -7.29
N ASP A 35 -9.41 7.55 -6.75
CA ASP A 35 -9.44 7.93 -5.34
C ASP A 35 -10.67 8.80 -5.02
N LEU A 36 -11.07 9.69 -5.94
CA LEU A 36 -12.31 10.46 -5.81
C LEU A 36 -13.53 9.55 -5.74
N GLY A 37 -13.60 8.55 -6.62
CA GLY A 37 -14.66 7.54 -6.60
C GLY A 37 -14.73 6.81 -5.27
N ILE A 38 -13.58 6.33 -4.76
CA ILE A 38 -13.52 5.61 -3.48
C ILE A 38 -13.95 6.51 -2.31
N ILE A 39 -13.41 7.72 -2.20
CA ILE A 39 -13.74 8.64 -1.10
C ILE A 39 -15.21 9.06 -1.11
N SER A 40 -15.83 9.12 -2.29
CA SER A 40 -17.25 9.46 -2.45
C SER A 40 -18.19 8.32 -2.05
N THR A 41 -17.70 7.10 -1.84
CA THR A 41 -18.51 5.93 -1.47
C THR A 41 -18.70 5.86 0.06
N PRO A 42 -19.94 5.68 0.56
CA PRO A 42 -20.17 5.36 1.97
C PRO A 42 -19.51 4.04 2.39
N ASP A 43 -18.94 3.98 3.59
CA ASP A 43 -18.33 2.77 4.14
C ASP A 43 -19.34 1.60 4.20
N SER A 44 -20.63 1.89 4.37
CA SER A 44 -21.71 0.89 4.38
C SER A 44 -21.91 0.18 3.03
N GLU A 45 -21.48 0.79 1.94
CA GLU A 45 -21.56 0.22 0.59
C GLU A 45 -20.26 -0.50 0.20
N PHE A 46 -19.19 -0.32 0.98
CA PHE A 46 -17.92 -0.99 0.75
C PHE A 46 -18.01 -2.48 1.12
N GLN A 47 -17.58 -3.35 0.21
CA GLN A 47 -17.47 -4.78 0.44
C GLN A 47 -16.01 -5.20 0.49
N ALA A 48 -15.60 -5.84 1.58
CA ALA A 48 -14.26 -6.34 1.73
C ALA A 48 -14.02 -7.59 0.86
N ASP A 49 -12.86 -7.68 0.22
CA ASP A 49 -12.50 -8.87 -0.56
C ASP A 49 -12.32 -10.10 0.35
N SER A 50 -12.90 -11.23 -0.03
CA SER A 50 -12.63 -12.53 0.60
C SER A 50 -11.24 -13.04 0.23
N TRP A 51 -10.77 -14.08 0.94
CA TRP A 51 -9.47 -14.69 0.63
C TRP A 51 -9.38 -15.22 -0.81
N GLU A 52 -10.45 -15.80 -1.33
CA GLU A 52 -10.53 -16.30 -2.70
C GLU A 52 -10.38 -15.16 -3.72
N VAL A 53 -11.06 -14.04 -3.48
CA VAL A 53 -10.99 -12.85 -4.35
C VAL A 53 -9.58 -12.24 -4.30
N VAL A 54 -8.99 -12.11 -3.11
CA VAL A 54 -7.61 -11.63 -2.96
C VAL A 54 -6.65 -12.51 -3.75
N ARG A 55 -6.75 -13.84 -3.62
CA ARG A 55 -5.91 -14.78 -4.37
C ARG A 55 -6.08 -14.64 -5.88
N GLN A 56 -7.30 -14.44 -6.37
CA GLN A 56 -7.56 -14.24 -7.80
C GLN A 56 -6.91 -12.96 -8.32
N LYS A 57 -7.07 -11.83 -7.61
CA LYS A 57 -6.45 -10.54 -7.97
C LYS A 57 -4.92 -10.65 -8.02
N VAL A 58 -4.33 -11.31 -7.01
CA VAL A 58 -2.89 -11.59 -6.94
C VAL A 58 -2.43 -12.46 -8.11
N ALA A 59 -3.13 -13.57 -8.38
CA ALA A 59 -2.77 -14.49 -9.46
C ALA A 59 -2.86 -13.86 -10.85
N GLN A 60 -3.76 -12.88 -11.04
CA GLN A 60 -3.91 -12.14 -12.29
C GLN A 60 -2.98 -10.91 -12.38
N ASN A 61 -2.15 -10.67 -11.37
CA ASN A 61 -1.33 -9.47 -11.23
C ASN A 61 -2.12 -8.15 -11.32
N ARG A 62 -3.40 -8.15 -10.91
CA ARG A 62 -4.32 -7.01 -10.98
C ARG A 62 -4.37 -6.23 -9.67
N LEU A 63 -3.22 -5.71 -9.26
CA LEU A 63 -3.04 -5.07 -7.96
C LEU A 63 -3.74 -3.71 -7.86
N GLU A 64 -4.01 -3.08 -9.00
CA GLU A 64 -4.81 -1.87 -9.12
C GLU A 64 -6.26 -2.07 -8.66
N LEU A 65 -6.75 -3.31 -8.56
CA LEU A 65 -8.10 -3.60 -8.05
C LEU A 65 -8.18 -3.63 -6.53
N PHE A 66 -7.04 -3.60 -5.83
CA PHE A 66 -7.05 -3.43 -4.38
C PHE A 66 -7.38 -1.98 -4.01
N GLN A 67 -8.27 -1.84 -3.04
CA GLN A 67 -8.74 -0.57 -2.53
C GLN A 67 -8.79 -0.62 -1.01
N ARG A 68 -8.70 0.54 -0.37
CA ARG A 68 -8.96 0.68 1.06
C ARG A 68 -10.44 0.97 1.26
N VAL A 69 -10.95 0.65 2.45
CA VAL A 69 -12.24 1.18 2.90
C VAL A 69 -12.21 2.71 2.74
N PRO A 70 -13.27 3.36 2.25
CA PRO A 70 -13.27 4.80 1.97
C PRO A 70 -12.77 5.66 3.14
N SER A 71 -13.26 5.43 4.37
CA SER A 71 -12.77 6.14 5.55
C SER A 71 -11.29 5.87 5.87
N GLU A 72 -10.79 4.66 5.61
CA GLU A 72 -9.37 4.32 5.77
C GLU A 72 -8.50 4.98 4.72
N LEU A 73 -8.96 5.07 3.46
CA LEU A 73 -8.27 5.83 2.42
C LEU A 73 -8.16 7.30 2.82
N ARG A 74 -9.25 7.88 3.33
CA ARG A 74 -9.29 9.26 3.82
C ARG A 74 -8.26 9.51 4.92
N ARG A 75 -8.20 8.61 5.90
CA ARG A 75 -7.22 8.68 7.01
C ARG A 75 -5.79 8.50 6.52
N TYR A 76 -5.54 7.57 5.60
CA TYR A 76 -4.24 7.38 4.96
C TYR A 76 -3.76 8.64 4.22
N MET A 77 -4.64 9.30 3.48
CA MET A 77 -4.32 10.55 2.78
C MET A 77 -3.98 11.68 3.76
N ALA A 78 -4.77 11.84 4.83
CA ALA A 78 -4.48 12.81 5.89
C ALA A 78 -3.10 12.55 6.54
N PHE A 79 -2.83 11.28 6.86
CA PHE A 79 -1.59 10.85 7.50
C PHE A 79 -0.38 11.07 6.59
N THR A 80 -0.43 10.63 5.34
CA THR A 80 0.67 10.80 4.38
C THR A 80 0.92 12.27 4.04
N TRP A 81 -0.13 13.09 3.95
CA TRP A 81 0.02 14.53 3.79
C TRP A 81 0.78 15.14 4.96
N LYS A 82 0.42 14.80 6.20
CA LYS A 82 1.11 15.26 7.41
C LYS A 82 2.58 14.80 7.43
N LEU A 83 2.84 13.53 7.13
CA LEU A 83 4.21 13.01 7.07
C LEU A 83 5.09 13.73 6.05
N LYS A 84 4.54 14.11 4.89
CA LYS A 84 5.28 14.88 3.89
C LYS A 84 5.70 16.25 4.43
N GLN A 85 4.84 16.91 5.20
CA GLN A 85 5.17 18.19 5.84
C GLN A 85 6.24 18.04 6.93
N GLU A 86 6.12 17.00 7.77
CA GLU A 86 6.98 16.83 8.94
C GLU A 86 8.36 16.20 8.62
N HIS A 87 8.41 15.32 7.62
CA HIS A 87 9.60 14.50 7.31
C HIS A 87 10.15 14.74 5.90
N GLY A 88 9.56 15.67 5.13
CA GLY A 88 9.88 15.94 3.73
C GLY A 88 9.37 14.89 2.75
N SER A 89 9.35 13.61 3.14
CA SER A 89 8.75 12.52 2.37
C SER A 89 8.27 11.38 3.25
N VAL A 90 7.30 10.62 2.76
CA VAL A 90 6.86 9.37 3.41
C VAL A 90 8.02 8.38 3.50
N MET A 91 8.87 8.32 2.47
CA MET A 91 10.01 7.39 2.44
C MET A 91 11.03 7.70 3.56
N ASN A 92 11.33 8.98 3.81
CA ASN A 92 12.20 9.38 4.91
C ASN A 92 11.64 8.92 6.26
N PHE A 93 10.32 9.07 6.46
CA PHE A 93 9.66 8.57 7.65
C PHE A 93 9.79 7.05 7.78
N ILE A 94 9.52 6.29 6.71
CA ILE A 94 9.64 4.84 6.71
C ILE A 94 11.07 4.40 7.02
N LEU A 95 12.08 4.96 6.33
CA LEU A 95 13.48 4.61 6.56
C LEU A 95 13.91 4.87 8.01
N LYS A 96 13.62 6.06 8.51
CA LYS A 96 14.06 6.50 9.84
C LYS A 96 13.29 5.83 10.98
N HIS A 97 11.96 5.79 10.89
CA HIS A 97 11.11 5.42 12.02
C HIS A 97 10.57 3.99 11.94
N ARG A 98 10.54 3.37 10.75
CA ARG A 98 9.98 2.02 10.57
C ARG A 98 11.04 0.98 10.28
N LEU A 99 11.95 1.26 9.35
CA LEU A 99 12.99 0.33 8.95
C LEU A 99 14.22 0.44 9.84
N GLY A 100 14.59 1.66 10.24
CA GLY A 100 15.85 1.93 10.94
C GLY A 100 17.05 1.78 10.01
N TRP A 101 16.86 2.04 8.71
CA TRP A 101 17.92 1.95 7.70
C TRP A 101 18.47 3.35 7.40
N SER A 102 19.79 3.45 7.33
CA SER A 102 20.50 4.68 7.00
C SER A 102 20.96 4.66 5.54
N LEU A 103 20.97 5.82 4.89
CA LEU A 103 21.48 5.97 3.53
C LEU A 103 23.02 6.01 3.54
N PRO A 104 23.70 5.45 2.52
CA PRO A 104 23.13 4.66 1.43
C PRO A 104 22.67 3.28 1.93
N ILE A 105 21.52 2.81 1.42
CA ILE A 105 21.01 1.47 1.73
C ILE A 105 21.78 0.47 0.87
N VAL A 106 22.64 -0.31 1.50
CA VAL A 106 23.46 -1.31 0.82
C VAL A 106 23.10 -2.68 1.40
N PRO A 107 22.68 -3.66 0.57
CA PRO A 107 22.48 -5.02 1.03
C PRO A 107 23.83 -5.65 1.41
N LYS A 108 23.83 -6.51 2.42
CA LYS A 108 25.00 -7.26 2.89
C LYS A 108 25.41 -8.36 1.91
N GLY A 109 24.45 -8.92 1.16
CA GLY A 109 24.71 -10.00 0.20
C GLY A 109 23.68 -10.08 -0.91
N ARG A 110 23.51 -11.29 -1.46
CA ARG A 110 22.54 -11.56 -2.52
C ARG A 110 21.09 -11.50 -2.00
N PRO A 111 20.09 -11.38 -2.89
CA PRO A 111 18.68 -11.42 -2.49
C PRO A 111 18.37 -12.58 -1.53
N PHE A 112 17.75 -12.23 -0.40
CA PHE A 112 17.32 -13.17 0.65
C PHE A 112 18.43 -14.03 1.30
N GLU A 113 19.70 -13.67 1.14
CA GLU A 113 20.84 -14.36 1.76
C GLU A 113 21.01 -14.00 3.24
N HIS A 114 20.75 -12.73 3.58
CA HIS A 114 20.90 -12.18 4.92
C HIS A 114 19.58 -11.61 5.45
N ASP A 115 19.17 -12.06 6.63
CA ASP A 115 17.94 -11.59 7.27
C ASP A 115 18.00 -10.08 7.58
N GLU A 116 19.20 -9.50 7.76
CA GLU A 116 19.35 -8.06 8.01
C GLU A 116 19.03 -7.17 6.80
N ASP A 117 18.91 -7.77 5.61
CA ASP A 117 18.54 -7.06 4.37
C ASP A 117 17.04 -7.07 4.10
N VAL A 118 16.26 -7.75 4.94
CA VAL A 118 14.82 -7.87 4.80
C VAL A 118 14.11 -7.45 6.08
N LYS A 119 13.00 -6.71 5.97
CA LYS A 119 12.15 -6.39 7.11
C LYS A 119 10.69 -6.63 6.79
N ILE A 120 10.04 -7.49 7.57
CA ILE A 120 8.61 -7.80 7.43
C ILE A 120 7.84 -7.00 8.47
N LEU A 121 6.92 -6.15 8.00
CA LEU A 121 6.08 -5.32 8.85
C LEU A 121 4.61 -5.57 8.53
N ARG A 122 3.73 -5.40 9.52
CA ARG A 122 2.30 -5.24 9.23
C ARG A 122 2.08 -3.92 8.50
N ASN A 123 1.23 -3.93 7.48
CA ASN A 123 0.82 -2.70 6.81
C ASN A 123 -0.06 -1.89 7.77
N ASP A 124 0.33 -0.66 8.09
CA ASP A 124 -0.47 0.20 8.98
C ASP A 124 -1.73 0.73 8.29
N TRP A 125 -1.75 0.68 6.95
CA TRP A 125 -2.85 1.10 6.11
C TRP A 125 -3.25 -0.04 5.17
N PRO A 126 -3.78 -1.14 5.73
CA PRO A 126 -4.14 -2.32 4.95
C PRO A 126 -5.26 -2.02 3.96
N TYR A 127 -5.38 -2.87 2.96
CA TYR A 127 -6.53 -2.85 2.04
C TYR A 127 -7.82 -3.26 2.75
N GLY A 128 -8.95 -2.90 2.16
CA GLY A 128 -10.27 -3.32 2.60
C GLY A 128 -10.52 -4.77 2.22
N ILE A 129 -9.84 -5.67 2.92
CA ILE A 129 -9.93 -7.13 2.76
C ILE A 129 -10.47 -7.76 4.05
N ASP A 130 -10.88 -9.01 3.99
CA ASP A 130 -11.38 -9.75 5.15
C ASP A 130 -10.44 -9.60 6.35
N LYS A 131 -11.00 -9.25 7.52
CA LYS A 131 -10.25 -8.95 8.76
C LYS A 131 -9.42 -10.14 9.27
N ARG A 132 -9.70 -11.35 8.81
CA ARG A 132 -8.91 -12.56 9.11
C ARG A 132 -7.60 -12.61 8.31
N ILE A 133 -7.48 -11.83 7.24
CA ILE A 133 -6.28 -11.75 6.40
C ILE A 133 -5.34 -10.70 6.98
N VAL A 134 -4.07 -11.06 7.19
CA VAL A 134 -3.04 -10.14 7.67
C VAL A 134 -2.25 -9.59 6.49
N HIS A 135 -2.41 -8.29 6.23
CA HIS A 135 -1.63 -7.60 5.19
C HIS A 135 -0.23 -7.25 5.72
N LEU A 136 0.78 -7.93 5.18
CA LEU A 136 2.20 -7.67 5.46
C LEU A 136 2.87 -6.93 4.32
N VAL A 137 3.88 -6.11 4.63
CA VAL A 137 4.79 -5.50 3.68
C VAL A 137 6.19 -6.04 3.95
N VAL A 138 6.83 -6.57 2.91
CA VAL A 138 8.21 -7.06 2.96
C VAL A 138 9.10 -6.03 2.30
N TRP A 139 9.98 -5.42 3.09
CA TRP A 139 10.95 -4.43 2.63
C TRP A 139 12.29 -5.11 2.39
N THR A 140 12.93 -4.84 1.26
CA THR A 140 14.25 -5.36 0.89
C THR A 140 15.25 -4.21 0.71
N LYS A 141 16.51 -4.43 1.06
CA LYS A 141 17.62 -3.50 0.74
C LYS A 141 18.13 -3.63 -0.69
N PHE A 142 17.78 -4.72 -1.36
CA PHE A 142 18.13 -5.02 -2.74
C PHE A 142 16.92 -4.81 -3.65
N ALA A 143 17.16 -4.48 -4.91
CA ALA A 143 16.14 -4.45 -5.94
C ALA A 143 15.78 -5.87 -6.37
N LEU A 144 14.52 -6.09 -6.69
CA LEU A 144 14.06 -7.32 -7.32
C LEU A 144 14.24 -7.18 -8.83
N GLU A 145 14.67 -8.27 -9.48
CA GLU A 145 14.96 -8.28 -10.92
C GLU A 145 13.64 -8.24 -11.72
N GLU A 146 13.43 -7.13 -12.44
CA GLU A 146 12.27 -6.89 -13.31
C GLU A 146 12.65 -7.09 -14.78
N ASP A 147 11.69 -7.60 -15.56
CA ASP A 147 11.73 -7.70 -17.01
C ASP A 147 11.68 -6.29 -17.62
N PRO A 148 12.67 -5.89 -18.43
CA PRO A 148 12.75 -4.52 -18.95
C PRO A 148 11.64 -4.15 -19.94
N GLU A 149 10.99 -5.11 -20.59
CA GLU A 149 9.94 -4.88 -21.59
C GLU A 149 8.58 -4.70 -20.94
N THR A 150 8.28 -5.50 -19.92
CA THR A 150 6.98 -5.55 -19.26
C THR A 150 6.95 -4.76 -17.94
N GLY A 151 8.11 -4.54 -17.33
CA GLY A 151 8.23 -3.97 -15.97
C GLY A 151 7.75 -4.91 -14.87
N ASP A 152 7.51 -6.19 -15.18
CA ASP A 152 7.07 -7.21 -14.23
C ASP A 152 8.27 -7.99 -13.67
N LEU A 153 8.10 -8.72 -12.57
CA LEU A 153 9.19 -9.54 -12.04
C LEU A 153 9.60 -10.65 -13.01
N THR A 154 10.92 -10.84 -13.18
CA THR A 154 11.47 -12.00 -13.89
C THR A 154 11.08 -13.31 -13.19
N ASP A 155 11.02 -14.41 -13.96
CA ASP A 155 10.74 -15.74 -13.41
C ASP A 155 11.70 -16.15 -12.29
N LYS A 156 12.97 -15.73 -12.41
CA LYS A 156 14.00 -15.95 -11.40
C LYS A 156 13.67 -15.19 -10.11
N ALA A 157 13.35 -13.89 -10.19
CA ALA A 157 12.98 -13.10 -9.02
C ALA A 157 11.71 -13.64 -8.34
N ARG A 158 10.71 -14.07 -9.13
CA ARG A 158 9.51 -14.74 -8.60
C ARG A 158 9.85 -16.01 -7.83
N ALA A 159 10.71 -16.86 -8.39
CA ALA A 159 11.15 -18.10 -7.74
C ALA A 159 11.92 -17.85 -6.44
N GLU A 160 12.77 -16.83 -6.40
CA GLU A 160 13.50 -16.40 -5.20
C GLU A 160 12.54 -15.93 -4.09
N ILE A 161 11.54 -15.11 -4.44
CA ILE A 161 10.51 -14.66 -3.49
C ILE A 161 9.69 -15.86 -2.99
N ASP A 162 9.25 -16.74 -3.88
CA ASP A 162 8.48 -17.94 -3.52
C ASP A 162 9.26 -18.84 -2.55
N ALA A 163 10.56 -19.03 -2.78
CA ALA A 163 11.42 -19.77 -1.88
C ALA A 163 11.53 -19.09 -0.50
N TYR A 164 11.73 -17.77 -0.48
CA TYR A 164 11.81 -16.99 0.75
C TYR A 164 10.50 -17.03 1.55
N VAL A 165 9.35 -16.83 0.90
CA VAL A 165 8.02 -16.86 1.52
C VAL A 165 7.73 -18.23 2.10
N ARG A 166 7.97 -19.32 1.35
CA ARG A 166 7.79 -20.69 1.85
C ARG A 166 8.66 -21.00 3.06
N LYS A 167 9.92 -20.56 3.05
CA LYS A 167 10.83 -20.74 4.20
C LYS A 167 10.34 -19.96 5.42
N THR A 168 10.03 -18.67 5.22
CA THR A 168 9.68 -17.73 6.30
C THR A 168 8.36 -18.07 6.97
N PHE A 169 7.36 -18.46 6.17
CA PHE A 169 6.03 -18.81 6.65
C PHE A 169 5.78 -20.32 6.65
N SER A 170 6.83 -21.13 6.77
CA SER A 170 6.79 -22.61 6.73
C SER A 170 5.84 -23.26 7.73
N LYS A 171 5.47 -22.55 8.80
CA LYS A 171 4.48 -23.02 9.80
C LYS A 171 3.03 -22.78 9.39
N MET A 172 2.79 -22.07 8.28
CA MET A 172 1.46 -21.81 7.75
C MET A 172 1.18 -22.74 6.56
N PRO A 173 -0.06 -23.24 6.41
CA PRO A 173 -0.47 -23.93 5.19
C PRO A 173 -0.28 -23.03 3.97
N GLN A 174 0.24 -23.58 2.86
CA GLN A 174 0.61 -22.80 1.69
C GLN A 174 -0.61 -22.09 1.07
N GLU A 175 -1.78 -22.69 1.16
CA GLU A 175 -3.06 -22.15 0.72
C GLU A 175 -3.53 -20.91 1.50
N HIS A 176 -2.94 -20.65 2.67
CA HIS A 176 -3.22 -19.48 3.51
C HIS A 176 -2.19 -18.35 3.32
N VAL A 177 -1.23 -18.53 2.40
CA VAL A 177 -0.20 -17.53 2.10
C VAL A 177 -0.30 -17.11 0.64
N GLY A 178 -0.36 -15.81 0.42
CA GLY A 178 -0.36 -15.19 -0.90
C GLY A 178 0.59 -14.01 -0.86
N PHE A 179 1.39 -13.85 -1.91
CA PHE A 179 2.24 -12.69 -2.09
C PHE A 179 1.97 -12.09 -3.47
N CYS A 180 2.03 -10.77 -3.55
CA CYS A 180 2.13 -10.05 -4.81
C CYS A 180 3.22 -9.00 -4.65
N ASN A 181 3.89 -8.67 -5.74
CA ASN A 181 4.80 -7.54 -5.72
C ASN A 181 4.00 -6.26 -5.87
N ILE A 182 3.81 -5.55 -4.76
CA ILE A 182 3.44 -4.15 -4.84
C ILE A 182 4.76 -3.40 -4.81
N THR A 183 5.31 -3.11 -5.99
CA THR A 183 6.30 -2.04 -6.08
C THR A 183 5.56 -0.79 -5.60
N LEU A 184 5.78 -0.38 -4.34
CA LEU A 184 5.56 1.01 -3.97
C LEU A 184 6.61 1.78 -4.76
N GLY A 185 6.26 2.07 -6.02
CA GLY A 185 7.12 2.72 -6.99
C GLY A 185 7.65 4.00 -6.40
N PHE A 186 8.95 4.00 -6.12
CA PHE A 186 9.78 5.14 -6.45
C PHE A 186 10.88 4.62 -7.38
N ALA A 187 10.65 4.80 -8.68
CA ALA A 187 11.74 4.93 -9.61
C ALA A 187 12.51 6.19 -9.19
N ALA A 188 13.66 6.03 -8.54
CA ALA A 188 14.70 7.03 -8.61
C ALA A 188 15.58 6.65 -9.81
N ARG A 189 15.20 7.09 -11.01
CA ARG A 189 16.21 7.31 -12.05
C ARG A 189 16.94 8.57 -11.63
N GLY A 190 18.24 8.43 -11.37
CA GLY A 190 19.11 9.58 -11.17
C GLY A 190 19.06 10.46 -12.41
N THR A 191 18.59 11.70 -12.21
CA THR A 191 18.83 12.94 -12.97
C THR A 191 17.57 13.79 -12.82
N ASP A 192 17.48 14.51 -11.70
CA ASP A 192 16.96 15.89 -11.63
C ASP A 192 16.71 16.22 -10.17
N ILE A 193 17.73 16.84 -9.57
CA ILE A 193 17.68 18.07 -8.77
C ILE A 193 19.14 18.39 -8.45
N GLN A 194 19.66 19.42 -9.11
CA GLN A 194 20.73 20.27 -8.60
C GLN A 194 20.20 21.72 -8.58
N PRO A 195 20.77 22.62 -7.79
CA PRO A 195 21.41 22.45 -6.47
C PRO A 195 20.46 22.76 -5.31
#